data_AF-A0A5K1DRT7-F1
#
_entry.id   AF-A0A5K1DRT7-F1
#
_cell.length_a   1.000
_cell.length_b   1.000
_cell.length_c   1.000
_cell.angle_alpha   90.00
_cell.angle_beta   90.00
_cell.angle_gamma   90.00
#
_symmetry.space_group_name_H-M   'P 1'
#
loop_
_entity.id
_entity.type
_entity.pdbx_description
1 polymer ?
#
loop_
_entity_poly.entity_id
_entity_poly.type
_entity_poly.pdbx_seq_one_letter_code
_entity_poly.pdbx_strand_id
1 'polypeptide(L)' 'PDVMKKFQVDRGAIKFVLAGANIMCPGLTSPGGVLDDEVLEETPV' A
#
# COMPACT_ATOMS: atom_id res chain seq x y z
N PRO A 1 -9.65 -11.70 9.22
CA PRO A 1 -8.67 -10.88 8.45
C PRO A 1 -9.30 -9.56 7.98
N ASP A 2 -10.12 -8.98 8.87
CA ASP A 2 -11.17 -8.01 8.52
C ASP A 2 -11.23 -6.86 9.55
N VAL A 3 -10.25 -6.83 10.45
CA VAL A 3 -10.14 -5.79 11.49
C VAL A 3 -9.56 -4.49 10.89
N MET A 4 -8.80 -4.59 9.80
CA MET A 4 -8.19 -3.46 9.10
C MET A 4 -8.39 -3.57 7.60
N LYS A 5 -8.44 -2.42 6.91
CA LYS A 5 -8.39 -2.35 5.46
C LYS A 5 -7.03 -2.87 4.96
N LYS A 6 -7.03 -3.46 3.77
CA LYS A 6 -5.83 -4.03 3.14
C LYS A 6 -5.49 -3.21 1.91
N PHE A 7 -4.22 -2.89 1.75
CA PHE A 7 -3.68 -2.24 0.56
C PHE A 7 -2.75 -3.19 -0.18
N GLN A 8 -2.77 -3.13 -1.52
CA GLN A 8 -1.87 -3.92 -2.36
C GLN A 8 -0.71 -3.06 -2.83
N VAL A 9 0.50 -3.54 -2.56
CA VAL A 9 1.75 -2.92 -3.02
C VAL A 9 2.34 -3.67 -4.21
N ASP A 10 3.16 -2.96 -4.99
CA ASP A 10 3.95 -3.55 -6.06
C ASP A 10 4.88 -4.69 -5.57
N ARG A 11 5.11 -5.68 -6.42
CA ARG A 11 6.01 -6.82 -6.14
C ARG A 11 7.43 -6.37 -5.77
N GLY A 12 7.93 -5.29 -6.37
CA GLY A 12 9.24 -4.74 -6.05
C GLY A 12 9.36 -4.20 -4.63
N ALA A 13 8.25 -3.77 -4.03
CA ALA A 13 8.21 -3.19 -2.70
C ALA A 13 8.19 -4.23 -1.57
N ILE A 14 7.70 -5.44 -1.81
CA ILE A 14 7.47 -6.49 -0.79
C ILE A 14 8.72 -6.73 0.08
N LYS A 15 9.89 -6.87 -0.54
CA LYS A 15 11.14 -7.13 0.20
C LYS A 15 11.52 -6.02 1.18
N PHE A 16 11.18 -4.77 0.84
CA PHE A 16 11.49 -3.60 1.66
C PHE A 16 10.47 -3.45 2.78
N VAL A 17 9.19 -3.70 2.50
CA VAL A 17 8.12 -3.70 3.52
C VAL A 17 8.38 -4.77 4.57
N LEU A 18 8.76 -5.99 4.16
CA LEU A 18 9.15 -7.06 5.08
C LEU A 18 10.43 -6.75 5.88
N ALA A 19 11.26 -5.83 5.40
CA ALA A 19 12.42 -5.31 6.11
C ALA A 19 12.09 -4.10 7.03
N GLY A 20 10.81 -3.71 7.13
CA GLY A 20 10.36 -2.61 7.98
C GLY A 20 10.42 -1.22 7.33
N ALA A 21 10.63 -1.14 6.01
CA ALA A 21 10.57 0.13 5.29
C ALA A 21 9.12 0.61 5.10
N ASN A 22 8.93 1.93 5.12
CA ASN A 22 7.66 2.55 4.79
C ASN A 22 7.32 2.40 3.29
N ILE A 23 6.04 2.37 2.97
CA ILE A 23 5.54 2.35 1.60
C ILE A 23 5.55 3.78 1.04
N MET A 24 6.12 3.95 -0.15
CA MET A 24 6.12 5.22 -0.89
C MET A 24 5.07 5.20 -1.99
N CYS A 25 4.61 6.37 -2.45
CA CYS A 25 3.53 6.50 -3.43
C CYS A 25 3.70 5.61 -4.69
N PRO A 26 4.89 5.49 -5.32
CA PRO A 26 5.06 4.62 -6.49
C PRO A 26 4.78 3.14 -6.22
N GLY A 27 4.90 2.69 -4.96
CA GLY A 27 4.57 1.32 -4.58
C GLY A 27 3.08 1.03 -4.58
N LEU A 28 2.22 2.06 -4.59
CA LEU A 28 0.75 1.94 -4.61
C LEU A 28 0.16 2.37 -5.96
N THR A 29 0.85 3.24 -6.71
CA THR A 29 0.37 3.77 -8.00
C THR A 29 0.99 3.10 -9.23
N SER A 30 1.89 2.13 -9.05
CA SER A 30 2.40 1.31 -10.15
C SER A 30 1.32 0.34 -10.68
N PRO A 31 1.50 -0.28 -11.87
CA PRO A 31 0.54 -1.25 -12.40
C PRO A 31 0.26 -2.46 -11.50
N GLY A 32 1.17 -2.77 -10.57
CA GLY A 32 1.01 -3.84 -9.59
C GLY A 32 0.50 -3.38 -8.22
N GLY A 33 0.54 -2.08 -7.94
CA GLY A 33 -0.04 -1.46 -6.76
C GLY A 33 -1.52 -1.15 -6.98
N VAL A 34 -2.30 -1.14 -5.89
CA VAL A 34 -3.72 -0.75 -5.93
C VAL A 34 -3.96 0.26 -4.84
N LEU A 35 -4.37 1.46 -5.27
CA LEU A 35 -4.91 2.49 -4.40
C LEU A 35 -6.44 2.43 -4.51
N ASP A 36 -7.12 2.24 -3.39
CA ASP A 36 -8.59 2.28 -3.36
C ASP A 36 -9.08 3.73 -3.50
N ASP A 37 -10.07 3.95 -4.37
CA ASP A 37 -10.68 5.27 -4.61
C ASP A 37 -11.53 5.75 -3.42
N GLU A 38 -11.90 4.84 -2.51
CA GLU A 38 -12.73 5.14 -1.32
C GLU A 38 -11.91 5.63 -0.11
N VAL A 39 -10.61 5.89 -0.28
CA VAL A 39 -9.77 6.44 0.78
C VAL A 39 -9.88 7.96 0.75
N LEU A 40 -10.63 8.52 1.70
CA LEU A 40 -10.72 9.97 1.89
C LEU A 40 -9.38 10.56 2.32
N GLU A 41 -9.15 11.83 2.00
CA GLU A 41 -7.99 12.58 2.48
C GLU A 41 -7.85 12.46 4.00
N GLU A 42 -6.61 12.39 4.48
CA GLU A 42 -6.23 12.21 5.90
C GLU A 42 -6.58 10.83 6.53
N THR A 43 -7.03 9.86 5.73
CA THR A 43 -7.19 8.48 6.22
C THR A 43 -5.80 7.84 6.42
N PRO A 44 -5.48 7.33 7.61
CA PRO A 44 -4.21 6.64 7.83
C PRO A 44 -4.15 5.32 7.04
N VAL A 45 -3.04 5.12 6.32
CA VAL A 45 -2.69 3.88 5.60
C VAL A 45 -1.66 3.05 6.34
#